data_AF-A0A2A5M929-F1
#
_entry.id   AF-A0A2A5M929-F1
#
_cell.length_a   1.000
_cell.length_b   1.000
_cell.length_c   1.000
_cell.angle_alpha   90.00
_cell.angle_beta   90.00
_cell.angle_gamma   90.00
#
_symmetry.space_group_name_H-M   'P 1'
#
loop_
_entity.id
_entity.type
_entity.pdbx_description
1 polymer ?
#
loop_
_entity_poly.entity_id
_entity_poly.type
_entity_poly.pdbx_seq_one_letter_code
_entity_poly.pdbx_strand_id
1 'polypeptide(L)' 'KNSPYVNYVVVRSEDKNSEKTKVIDEILRSDKFKAIINEHYKDILIPAF' A
#
# COMPACT_ATOMS: atom_id res chain seq x y z
N LYS A 1 7.29 2.63 -13.67
CA LYS A 1 6.04 2.83 -12.89
C LYS A 1 4.83 2.02 -13.41
N ASN A 2 5.00 1.11 -14.37
CA ASN A 2 3.98 0.16 -14.85
C ASN A 2 4.55 -1.26 -14.83
N SER A 3 4.83 -1.80 -13.64
CA SER A 3 5.31 -3.19 -13.49
C SER A 3 4.09 -4.11 -13.37
N PRO A 4 4.04 -5.26 -14.06
CA PRO A 4 3.02 -6.27 -13.80
C PRO A 4 3.17 -6.92 -12.42
N TYR A 5 4.27 -6.66 -11.71
CA TYR A 5 4.62 -7.23 -10.40
C TYR A 5 4.38 -6.25 -9.23
N VAL A 6 3.48 -5.28 -9.41
CA VAL A 6 3.07 -4.43 -8.28
C VAL A 6 2.36 -5.29 -7.24
N ASN A 7 2.74 -5.16 -5.97
CA ASN A 7 2.02 -5.81 -4.87
C ASN A 7 0.69 -5.11 -4.64
N TYR A 8 -0.37 -5.89 -4.44
CA TYR A 8 -1.72 -5.39 -4.17
C TYR A 8 -2.20 -5.82 -2.79
N VAL A 9 -2.91 -4.92 -2.13
CA VAL A 9 -3.73 -5.25 -0.97
C VAL A 9 -5.02 -5.86 -1.51
N VAL A 10 -5.33 -7.08 -1.06
CA VAL A 10 -6.51 -7.82 -1.51
C VAL A 10 -7.42 -8.06 -0.32
N VAL A 11 -8.71 -7.84 -0.51
CA VAL A 11 -9.75 -8.08 0.50
C VAL A 11 -10.85 -8.93 -0.13
N ARG A 12 -11.67 -9.57 0.71
CA ARG A 12 -12.89 -10.23 0.23
C ARG A 12 -13.83 -9.20 -0.39
N SER A 13 -14.63 -9.62 -1.36
CA SER A 13 -15.44 -8.69 -2.16
C SER A 13 -16.45 -7.91 -1.33
N GLU A 14 -17.05 -8.55 -0.33
CA GLU A 14 -17.98 -7.95 0.64
C GLU A 14 -17.32 -6.89 1.54
N ASP A 15 -16.00 -6.98 1.74
CA ASP A 15 -15.24 -6.10 2.62
C ASP A 15 -14.63 -4.89 1.88
N LYS A 16 -14.75 -4.82 0.54
CA LYS A 16 -14.11 -3.79 -0.30
C LYS A 16 -14.40 -2.36 0.17
N ASN A 17 -15.63 -2.10 0.61
CA ASN A 17 -16.09 -0.78 1.02
C ASN A 17 -16.28 -0.64 2.55
N SER A 18 -15.87 -1.64 3.32
CA SER A 18 -15.97 -1.59 4.78
C SER A 18 -15.04 -0.51 5.36
N GLU A 19 -15.43 0.07 6.49
CA GLU A 19 -14.67 1.15 7.13
C GLU A 19 -13.23 0.74 7.45
N LYS A 20 -13.04 -0.49 7.97
CA LYS A 20 -11.72 -1.08 8.24
C LYS A 20 -10.82 -1.08 6.99
N THR A 21 -11.36 -1.40 5.81
CA THR A 21 -10.59 -1.48 4.56
C THR A 21 -10.13 -0.10 4.12
N LYS A 22 -11.01 0.90 4.24
CA LYS A 22 -10.68 2.29 3.88
C LYS A 22 -9.58 2.85 4.78
N VAL A 23 -9.71 2.67 6.09
CA VAL A 23 -8.70 3.13 7.07
C VAL A 23 -7.34 2.50 6.78
N ILE A 24 -7.30 1.19 6.46
CA ILE A 24 -6.04 0.51 6.10
C ILE A 24 -5.48 1.04 4.78
N ASP A 25 -6.29 1.23 3.73
CA ASP A 25 -5.83 1.76 2.44
C ASP A 25 -5.24 3.18 2.59
N GLU A 26 -5.87 4.04 3.40
CA GLU A 26 -5.36 5.37 3.72
C GLU A 26 -4.00 5.32 4.45
N ILE A 27 -3.86 4.46 5.45
CA ILE A 27 -2.60 4.29 6.20
C ILE A 27 -1.49 3.81 5.26
N LEU A 28 -1.77 2.81 4.42
CA LEU A 28 -0.80 2.25 3.48
C LEU A 28 -0.40 3.24 2.39
N ARG A 29 -1.27 4.19 2.03
CA ARG A 29 -0.97 5.25 1.07
C ARG A 29 -0.40 6.52 1.69
N SER A 30 -0.22 6.55 3.02
CA SER A 30 0.25 7.73 3.73
C SER A 30 1.72 8.07 3.45
N ASP A 31 2.05 9.37 3.50
CA ASP A 31 3.43 9.86 3.39
C ASP A 31 4.35 9.27 4.46
N LYS A 32 3.80 9.05 5.66
CA LYS A 32 4.54 8.42 6.76
C LYS A 32 4.96 6.99 6.41
N PHE A 33 4.07 6.20 5.83
CA PHE A 33 4.40 4.84 5.44
C PHE A 33 5.39 4.80 4.27
N LYS A 34 5.23 5.71 3.31
CA LYS A 34 6.20 5.91 2.22
C LYS A 34 7.60 6.25 2.75
N ALA A 35 7.69 7.11 3.75
CA ALA A 35 8.96 7.45 4.40
C ALA A 35 9.61 6.23 5.07
N ILE A 36 8.82 5.42 5.82
CA ILE A 36 9.30 4.17 6.44
C ILE A 36 9.86 3.21 5.38
N ILE A 37 9.17 3.06 4.25
CA ILE A 37 9.64 2.22 3.15
C ILE A 37 10.99 2.73 2.62
N ASN A 38 11.08 4.02 2.31
CA ASN A 38 12.28 4.60 1.73
C ASN A 38 13.48 4.55 2.69
N GLU A 39 13.25 4.72 4.00
CA GLU A 39 14.29 4.71 5.02
C GLU A 39 14.87 3.30 5.22
N HIS A 40 13.99 2.30 5.40
CA HIS A 40 14.39 0.97 5.82
C HIS A 40 14.61 -0.01 4.66
N TYR A 41 13.93 0.19 3.53
CA TYR A 41 13.86 -0.78 2.44
C TYR A 41 14.35 -0.26 1.09
N LYS A 42 14.61 1.05 0.95
CA LYS A 42 15.29 1.68 -0.21
C LYS A 42 14.94 1.01 -1.56
N ASP A 43 15.93 0.56 -2.31
CA ASP A 43 15.77 -0.03 -3.65
C ASP A 43 15.21 -1.46 -3.65
N ILE A 44 15.05 -2.08 -2.48
CA ILE A 44 14.46 -3.42 -2.33
C ILE A 44 12.94 -3.33 -2.42
N LEU A 45 12.34 -2.25 -1.89
CA LEU A 45 10.90 -2.06 -1.89
C LEU A 45 10.54 -0.66 -2.40
N ILE A 46 10.07 -0.60 -3.64
CA ILE A 46 9.70 0.65 -4.30
C ILE A 46 8.20 0.91 -4.08
N PRO A 47 7.79 2.04 -3.47
CA PRO A 47 6.38 2.38 -3.30
C PRO A 47 5.65 2.49 -4.64
N ALA A 48 4.47 1.87 -4.74
CA ALA A 48 3.64 1.85 -5.94
C ALA A 48 2.54 2.93 -5.96
N PHE A 49 2.60 3.91 -5.04
CA PHE A 49 1.63 4.99 -4.87
C PHE A 49 2.32 6.36 -4.68
#